data_AF-A0A443Q606-F1
#
_entry.id   AF-A0A443Q606-F1
#
_cell.length_a   1.000
_cell.length_b   1.000
_cell.length_c   1.000
_cell.angle_alpha   90.00
_cell.angle_beta   90.00
_cell.angle_gamma   90.00
#
_symmetry.space_group_name_H-M   'P 1'
#
loop_
_entity.id
_entity.type
_entity.pdbx_description
1 polymer ?
#
loop_
_entity_poly.entity_id
_entity_poly.type
_entity_poly.pdbx_seq_one_letter_code
_entity_poly.pdbx_strand_id
1 'polypeptide(L)'
;MYLYGADFTIETDHKPLEILYSPNSKPSARIERWVLRLQPFTFTVKHIKGKDNIADSLSRLTKEAAKENIDEEDICYINEIVNASLPYSISMDEVKKASIDDPEINQIQKSLQLTEYDEIILRNHKIVMPTKLRERTLKLAHEGHQGIVRTKQRLRTKVWWPNIEKDVEKLISVCLPCQASYNKQQAVSITPTLLPNGPWEELAIDICGPMPSGDYILVLVDYFSRWPETKITKSITTSTVINWLEEIFTRFGYPKTITSDNGRQFVSDEFKSYLKRWGIAQKLTPFWPQANGLVERL
;
A
#
# COMPACT_ATOMS: atom_id res chain seq x y z
N MET A 1 25.92 -4.50 -13.62
CA MET A 1 25.87 -4.52 -15.11
C MET A 1 24.52 -3.92 -15.53
N TYR A 2 24.53 -2.91 -16.39
CA TYR A 2 23.31 -2.27 -16.89
C TYR A 2 22.99 -2.84 -18.28
N LEU A 3 21.76 -3.30 -18.49
CA LEU A 3 21.32 -4.01 -19.72
C LEU A 3 20.40 -3.16 -20.61
N TYR A 4 20.15 -1.90 -20.24
CA TYR A 4 19.28 -1.01 -20.98
C TYR A 4 19.96 -0.52 -22.26
N GLY A 5 19.34 -0.75 -23.42
CA GLY A 5 19.89 -0.39 -24.74
C GLY A 5 20.96 -1.35 -25.28
N ALA A 6 21.22 -2.47 -24.61
CA ALA A 6 22.12 -3.52 -25.08
C ALA A 6 21.31 -4.74 -25.57
N ASP A 7 21.82 -5.41 -26.60
CA ASP A 7 21.29 -6.69 -27.07
C ASP A 7 21.94 -7.82 -26.25
N PHE A 8 21.13 -8.65 -25.60
CA PHE A 8 21.64 -9.75 -24.78
C PHE A 8 20.80 -11.03 -24.89
N THR A 9 21.38 -12.14 -24.47
CA THR A 9 20.71 -13.45 -24.44
C THR A 9 20.45 -13.88 -23.00
N ILE A 10 19.23 -14.28 -22.72
CA ILE A 10 18.82 -14.88 -21.46
C ILE A 10 18.91 -16.39 -21.59
N GLU A 11 19.84 -16.98 -20.86
CA GLU A 11 19.97 -18.42 -20.73
C GLU A 11 19.14 -18.92 -19.54
N THR A 12 18.22 -19.87 -19.77
CA THR A 12 17.31 -20.38 -18.74
C THR A 12 17.08 -21.88 -18.89
N ASP A 13 16.86 -22.57 -17.78
CA ASP A 13 16.42 -23.97 -17.74
C ASP A 13 14.90 -24.13 -17.87
N HIS A 14 14.16 -23.02 -17.95
CA HIS A 14 12.71 -23.04 -18.09
C HIS A 14 12.27 -22.93 -19.56
N LYS A 15 12.23 -24.10 -20.24
CA LYS A 15 11.88 -24.24 -21.66
C LYS A 15 10.63 -23.46 -22.13
N PRO A 16 9.53 -23.35 -21.35
CA PRO A 16 8.35 -22.59 -21.77
C PRO A 16 8.61 -21.11 -22.06
N LEU A 17 9.65 -20.50 -21.50
CA LEU A 17 9.98 -19.08 -21.74
C LEU A 17 10.43 -18.81 -23.17
N GLU A 18 11.08 -19.78 -23.82
CA GLU A 18 11.48 -19.67 -25.23
C GLU A 18 10.25 -19.53 -26.14
N ILE A 19 9.19 -20.28 -25.84
CA ILE A 19 7.92 -20.21 -26.56
C ILE A 19 7.18 -18.92 -26.20
N LEU A 20 7.21 -18.51 -24.94
CA LEU A 20 6.48 -17.36 -24.41
C LEU A 20 6.93 -16.02 -25.00
N TYR A 21 8.23 -15.88 -25.29
CA TYR A 21 8.80 -14.68 -25.90
C TYR A 21 8.99 -14.82 -27.42
N SER A 22 8.43 -15.86 -28.03
CA SER A 22 8.42 -16.01 -29.49
C SER A 22 7.40 -15.04 -30.13
N PRO A 23 7.62 -14.61 -31.39
CA PRO A 23 6.72 -13.68 -32.09
C PRO A 23 5.27 -14.17 -32.23
N ASN A 24 5.06 -15.48 -32.19
CA ASN A 24 3.76 -16.12 -32.38
C ASN A 24 3.04 -16.48 -31.06
N SER A 25 3.60 -16.06 -29.93
CA SER A 25 3.04 -16.36 -28.62
C SER A 25 1.74 -15.58 -28.35
N LYS A 26 0.78 -16.23 -27.68
CA LYS A 26 -0.44 -15.59 -27.16
C LYS A 26 -0.52 -15.83 -25.65
N PRO A 27 0.15 -15.00 -24.83
CA PRO A 27 0.15 -15.17 -23.38
C PRO A 27 -1.21 -14.79 -22.76
N SER A 28 -1.41 -15.19 -21.50
CA SER A 28 -2.53 -14.67 -20.70
C SER A 28 -2.33 -13.18 -20.36
N ALA A 29 -3.41 -12.44 -20.10
CA ALA A 29 -3.37 -11.03 -19.71
C ALA A 29 -2.50 -10.72 -18.46
N ARG A 30 -2.24 -11.74 -17.62
CA ARG A 30 -1.28 -11.59 -16.52
C ARG A 30 0.14 -11.49 -17.05
N ILE A 31 0.52 -12.35 -18.00
CA ILE A 31 1.88 -12.44 -18.55
C ILE A 31 2.15 -11.30 -19.55
N GLU A 32 1.16 -10.87 -20.34
CA GLU A 32 1.28 -9.73 -21.24
C GLU A 32 1.77 -8.46 -20.51
N ARG A 33 1.32 -8.24 -19.26
CA ARG A 33 1.80 -7.13 -18.44
C ARG A 33 3.29 -7.21 -18.12
N TRP A 34 3.86 -8.41 -17.98
CA TRP A 34 5.30 -8.61 -17.78
C TRP A 34 6.06 -8.37 -19.08
N VAL A 35 5.51 -8.84 -20.21
CA VAL A 35 6.08 -8.59 -21.55
C VAL A 35 6.15 -7.09 -21.84
N LEU A 36 5.09 -6.34 -21.57
CA LEU A 36 5.06 -4.88 -21.72
C LEU A 36 6.11 -4.17 -20.86
N ARG A 37 6.31 -4.63 -19.62
CA ARG A 37 7.34 -4.06 -18.73
C ARG A 37 8.75 -4.33 -19.24
N LEU A 38 8.95 -5.41 -19.98
CA LEU A 38 10.24 -5.80 -20.55
C LEU A 38 10.47 -5.28 -21.97
N GLN A 39 9.47 -4.64 -22.58
CA GLN A 39 9.54 -4.05 -23.91
C GLN A 39 10.71 -3.07 -24.12
N PRO A 40 11.19 -2.30 -23.11
CA PRO A 40 12.37 -1.46 -23.29
C PRO A 40 13.70 -2.22 -23.46
N PHE A 41 13.73 -3.55 -23.24
CA PHE A 41 14.92 -4.38 -23.35
C PHE A 41 14.88 -5.21 -24.63
N THR A 42 16.01 -5.29 -25.33
CA THR A 42 16.18 -6.15 -26.51
C THR A 42 16.90 -7.43 -26.09
N PHE A 43 16.20 -8.56 -26.08
CA PHE A 43 16.80 -9.83 -25.70
C PHE A 43 16.24 -11.04 -26.43
N THR A 44 17.02 -12.12 -26.45
CA THR A 44 16.62 -13.44 -26.93
C THR A 44 16.64 -14.45 -25.78
N VAL A 45 15.67 -15.35 -25.72
CA VAL A 45 15.62 -16.40 -24.69
C VAL A 45 16.12 -17.71 -25.27
N LYS A 46 17.10 -18.34 -24.63
CA LYS A 46 17.67 -19.62 -25.02
C LYS A 46 17.56 -20.63 -23.89
N HIS A 47 17.00 -21.79 -24.17
CA HIS A 47 16.91 -22.86 -23.20
C HIS A 47 18.25 -23.61 -23.07
N ILE A 48 18.72 -23.82 -21.83
CA ILE A 48 19.87 -24.66 -21.48
C ILE A 48 19.41 -25.73 -20.49
N LYS A 49 19.91 -26.97 -20.63
CA LYS A 49 19.58 -28.03 -19.67
C LYS A 49 20.08 -27.62 -18.29
N GLY A 50 19.28 -27.85 -17.23
CA GLY A 50 19.63 -27.47 -15.87
C GLY A 50 20.97 -28.04 -15.33
N LYS A 51 21.50 -29.12 -15.93
CA LYS A 51 22.84 -29.65 -15.62
C LYS A 51 23.98 -28.74 -16.09
N ASP A 52 23.76 -28.02 -17.18
CA ASP A 52 24.71 -27.13 -17.83
C ASP A 52 24.45 -25.65 -17.47
N ASN A 53 23.37 -25.38 -16.71
CA ASN A 53 23.00 -24.04 -16.27
C ASN A 53 23.75 -23.68 -14.98
N ILE A 54 24.53 -22.59 -15.02
CA ILE A 54 25.32 -22.07 -13.89
C ILE A 54 24.47 -21.15 -12.99
N ALA A 55 23.18 -20.96 -13.31
CA ALA A 55 22.25 -20.30 -12.41
C ALA A 55 22.24 -21.05 -11.07
N ASP A 56 22.72 -20.37 -10.03
CA ASP A 56 22.97 -20.91 -8.68
C ASP A 56 24.36 -21.52 -8.45
N SER A 57 25.41 -20.81 -8.88
CA SER A 57 26.80 -21.12 -8.55
C SER A 57 27.08 -21.11 -7.04
N LEU A 58 26.40 -20.26 -6.26
CA LEU A 58 26.64 -20.12 -4.83
C LEU A 58 26.12 -21.30 -3.99
N SER A 59 24.99 -21.93 -4.34
CA SER A 59 24.54 -23.13 -3.61
C SER A 59 25.19 -24.43 -4.08
N ARG A 60 25.71 -24.46 -5.32
CA ARG A 60 26.20 -25.68 -5.98
C ARG A 60 27.72 -25.85 -5.99
N LEU A 61 28.50 -24.77 -5.78
CA LEU A 61 29.97 -24.83 -5.73
C LEU A 61 30.53 -25.20 -4.35
N THR A 62 29.69 -25.29 -3.31
CA THR A 62 30.06 -25.91 -2.04
C THR A 62 30.17 -27.43 -2.25
N LYS A 63 31.29 -27.87 -2.84
CA LYS A 63 31.70 -29.27 -2.74
C LYS A 63 31.87 -29.55 -1.24
N GLU A 64 31.11 -30.50 -0.72
CA GLU A 64 31.27 -31.04 0.62
C GLU A 64 32.75 -31.37 0.83
N ALA A 65 33.44 -30.50 1.58
CA ALA A 65 34.74 -30.84 2.13
C ALA A 65 34.52 -32.05 3.05
N ALA A 66 35.50 -32.95 3.03
CA ALA A 66 35.47 -34.27 3.62
C ALA A 66 34.83 -34.32 5.02
N LYS A 67 34.24 -35.48 5.36
CA LYS A 67 33.84 -35.85 6.72
C LYS A 67 35.01 -35.65 7.68
N GLU A 68 35.10 -34.48 8.28
CA GLU A 68 35.84 -34.26 9.51
C GLU A 68 34.97 -34.77 10.66
N ASN A 69 35.59 -35.44 11.63
CA ASN A 69 34.89 -35.90 12.82
C ASN A 69 34.31 -34.66 13.51
N ILE A 70 32.98 -34.55 13.53
CA ILE A 70 32.28 -33.44 14.15
C ILE A 70 32.53 -33.57 15.66
N ASP A 71 33.22 -32.59 16.24
CA ASP A 71 33.50 -32.55 17.68
C ASP A 71 32.19 -32.37 18.47
N GLU A 72 32.14 -32.80 19.74
CA GLU A 72 30.95 -32.67 20.59
C GLU A 72 30.48 -31.20 20.74
N GLU A 73 31.41 -30.25 20.68
CA GLU A 73 31.12 -28.81 20.68
C GLU A 73 30.40 -28.36 19.40
N ASP A 74 30.78 -28.90 18.24
CA ASP A 74 30.11 -28.62 16.96
C ASP A 74 28.69 -29.22 16.95
N ILE A 75 28.50 -30.42 17.52
CA ILE A 75 27.17 -31.01 17.69
C ILE A 75 26.30 -30.13 18.60
N CYS A 76 26.87 -29.60 19.68
CA CYS A 76 26.16 -28.70 20.59
C CYS A 76 25.74 -27.41 19.88
N TYR A 77 26.65 -26.79 19.12
CA TYR A 77 26.38 -25.59 18.34
C TYR A 77 25.34 -25.83 17.23
N ILE A 78 25.44 -26.95 16.51
CA ILE A 78 24.44 -27.35 15.51
C ILE A 78 23.09 -27.56 16.18
N ASN A 79 23.04 -28.22 17.34
CA ASN A 79 21.79 -28.41 18.07
C ASN A 79 21.22 -27.09 18.61
N GLU A 80 22.05 -26.14 19.05
CA GLU A 80 21.59 -24.79 19.43
C GLU A 80 21.01 -24.04 18.24
N ILE A 81 21.68 -24.06 17.09
CA ILE A 81 21.18 -23.44 15.85
C ILE A 81 19.88 -24.11 15.42
N VAL A 82 19.82 -25.44 15.43
CA VAL A 82 18.61 -26.19 15.07
C VAL A 82 17.49 -25.86 16.03
N ASN A 83 17.72 -25.84 17.35
CA ASN A 83 16.71 -25.48 18.35
C ASN A 83 16.26 -24.02 18.23
N ALA A 84 17.16 -23.10 17.90
CA ALA A 84 16.82 -21.70 17.61
C ALA A 84 16.05 -21.55 16.28
N SER A 85 16.25 -22.47 15.34
CA SER A 85 15.61 -22.46 14.02
C SER A 85 14.33 -23.31 13.95
N LEU A 86 14.08 -24.16 14.95
CA LEU A 86 12.84 -24.93 15.05
C LEU A 86 11.69 -23.94 15.28
N PRO A 87 10.65 -23.94 14.43
CA PRO A 87 9.49 -23.11 14.69
C PRO A 87 8.92 -23.52 16.04
N TYR A 88 8.71 -22.54 16.92
CA TYR A 88 8.32 -22.72 18.31
C TYR A 88 6.93 -23.34 18.42
N SER A 89 6.79 -24.62 18.08
CA SER A 89 5.52 -25.33 18.07
C SER A 89 5.12 -25.71 19.50
N ILE A 90 3.82 -25.82 19.73
CA ILE A 90 3.27 -26.36 20.99
C ILE A 90 3.17 -27.86 20.79
N SER A 91 3.86 -28.64 21.61
CA SER A 91 3.83 -30.09 21.52
C SER A 91 2.52 -30.66 22.09
N MET A 92 2.13 -31.85 21.65
CA MET A 92 0.92 -32.50 22.18
C MET A 92 1.06 -32.80 23.68
N ASP A 93 2.26 -33.16 24.15
CA ASP A 93 2.51 -33.41 25.58
C ASP A 93 2.33 -32.15 26.43
N GLU A 94 2.70 -30.98 25.92
CA GLU A 94 2.42 -29.70 26.58
C GLU A 94 0.91 -29.43 26.67
N VAL A 95 0.15 -29.74 25.61
CA VAL A 95 -1.31 -29.61 25.61
C VAL A 95 -1.94 -30.54 26.65
N LYS A 96 -1.51 -31.80 26.72
CA LYS A 96 -2.01 -32.77 27.71
C LYS A 96 -1.79 -32.27 29.13
N LYS A 97 -0.55 -31.93 29.48
CA LYS A 97 -0.19 -31.41 30.81
C LYS A 97 -0.98 -30.16 31.18
N ALA A 98 -1.15 -29.23 30.25
CA ALA A 98 -1.88 -28.00 30.50
C ALA A 98 -3.40 -28.20 30.56
N SER A 99 -3.95 -29.26 29.97
CA SER A 99 -5.39 -29.55 29.95
C SER A 99 -5.88 -30.12 31.28
N ILE A 100 -5.04 -30.89 32.00
CA ILE A 100 -5.39 -31.52 33.28
C ILE A 100 -5.81 -30.47 34.32
N ASP A 101 -5.09 -29.34 34.38
CA ASP A 101 -5.31 -28.29 35.36
C ASP A 101 -6.28 -27.17 34.90
N ASP A 102 -6.89 -27.30 33.72
CA ASP A 102 -7.65 -26.18 33.13
C ASP A 102 -9.13 -26.17 33.59
N PRO A 103 -9.57 -25.15 34.34
CA PRO A 103 -10.93 -25.10 34.86
C PRO A 103 -11.98 -24.85 33.77
N GLU A 104 -11.61 -24.17 32.69
CA GLU A 104 -12.53 -23.83 31.59
C GLU A 104 -12.82 -25.06 30.73
N ILE A 105 -11.80 -25.88 30.47
CA ILE A 105 -11.94 -27.16 29.79
C ILE A 105 -12.90 -28.09 30.56
N ASN A 106 -12.73 -28.20 31.88
CA ASN A 106 -13.61 -28.99 32.75
C ASN A 106 -15.07 -28.51 32.73
N GLN A 107 -15.29 -27.20 32.56
CA GLN A 107 -16.63 -26.62 32.44
C GLN A 107 -17.24 -26.87 31.04
N ILE A 108 -16.44 -26.72 29.98
CA ILE A 108 -16.87 -26.88 28.59
C ILE A 108 -17.23 -28.34 28.30
N GLN A 109 -16.48 -29.31 28.85
CA GLN A 109 -16.72 -30.74 28.66
C GLN A 109 -18.13 -31.19 29.10
N LYS A 110 -18.75 -30.48 30.05
CA LYS A 110 -20.12 -30.76 30.51
C LYS A 110 -21.22 -30.17 29.62
N SER A 111 -20.89 -29.22 28.75
CA SER A 111 -21.85 -28.37 28.03
C SER A 111 -21.84 -28.53 26.51
N LEU A 112 -20.77 -29.07 25.94
CA LEU A 112 -20.54 -29.20 24.51
C LEU A 112 -20.28 -30.65 24.14
N GLN A 113 -20.67 -31.04 22.91
CA GLN A 113 -20.27 -32.31 22.33
C GLN A 113 -18.76 -32.26 22.01
N LEU A 114 -17.96 -32.80 22.91
CA LEU A 114 -16.51 -32.92 22.76
C LEU A 114 -16.13 -34.41 22.62
N THR A 115 -15.07 -34.67 21.89
CA THR A 115 -14.45 -35.99 21.77
C THR A 115 -13.10 -35.98 22.46
N GLU A 116 -12.76 -37.08 23.14
CA GLU A 116 -11.45 -37.24 23.75
C GLU A 116 -10.64 -38.22 22.89
N TYR A 117 -9.40 -37.85 22.58
CA TYR A 117 -8.45 -38.70 21.88
C TYR A 117 -7.09 -38.55 22.52
N ASP A 118 -6.54 -39.64 23.06
CA ASP A 118 -5.20 -39.67 23.66
C ASP A 118 -5.02 -38.55 24.73
N GLU A 119 -5.97 -38.43 25.65
CA GLU A 119 -6.02 -37.42 26.72
C GLU A 119 -6.12 -35.96 26.23
N ILE A 120 -6.41 -35.76 24.95
CA ILE A 120 -6.63 -34.44 24.35
C ILE A 120 -8.11 -34.26 24.03
N ILE A 121 -8.63 -33.12 24.43
CA ILE A 121 -10.03 -32.76 24.18
C ILE A 121 -10.14 -32.08 22.82
N LEU A 122 -11.03 -32.62 21.99
CA LEU A 122 -11.32 -32.17 20.65
C LEU A 122 -12.76 -31.67 20.57
N ARG A 123 -12.95 -30.60 19.79
CA ARG A 123 -14.26 -30.17 19.31
C ARG A 123 -14.34 -30.45 17.82
N ASN A 124 -15.13 -31.44 17.42
CA ASN A 124 -15.15 -32.02 16.09
C ASN A 124 -13.76 -32.58 15.71
N HIS A 125 -12.94 -31.78 15.02
CA HIS A 125 -11.60 -32.13 14.55
C HIS A 125 -10.53 -31.11 15.00
N LYS A 126 -10.86 -30.25 15.97
CA LYS A 126 -10.00 -29.15 16.43
C LYS A 126 -9.63 -29.35 17.89
N ILE A 127 -8.39 -29.06 18.21
CA ILE A 127 -7.86 -29.17 19.58
C ILE A 127 -8.45 -28.04 20.41
N VAL A 128 -9.06 -28.39 21.54
CA VAL A 128 -9.50 -27.41 22.53
C VAL A 128 -8.27 -26.93 23.28
N MET A 129 -7.89 -25.66 23.10
CA MET A 129 -6.64 -25.15 23.68
C MET A 129 -6.84 -24.70 25.14
N PRO A 130 -6.00 -25.21 26.08
CA PRO A 130 -5.95 -24.73 27.45
C PRO A 130 -5.63 -23.24 27.52
N THR A 131 -6.23 -22.55 28.49
CA THR A 131 -6.06 -21.12 28.77
C THR A 131 -4.59 -20.69 28.79
N LYS A 132 -3.74 -21.44 29.48
CA LYS A 132 -2.29 -21.19 29.61
C LYS A 132 -1.56 -21.14 28.25
N LEU A 133 -2.04 -21.87 27.24
CA LEU A 133 -1.38 -22.00 25.94
C LEU A 133 -1.97 -21.09 24.85
N ARG A 134 -3.08 -20.39 25.13
CA ARG A 134 -3.76 -19.54 24.13
C ARG A 134 -2.89 -18.39 23.66
N GLU A 135 -2.23 -17.67 24.57
CA GLU A 135 -1.38 -16.54 24.21
C GLU A 135 -0.22 -16.95 23.29
N ARG A 136 0.44 -18.08 23.61
CA ARG A 136 1.50 -18.65 22.78
C ARG A 136 0.96 -19.07 21.41
N THR A 137 -0.19 -19.76 21.38
CA THR A 137 -0.87 -20.16 20.13
C THR A 137 -1.18 -18.96 19.23
N LEU A 138 -1.67 -17.87 19.84
CA LEU A 138 -2.00 -16.63 19.15
C LEU A 138 -0.75 -15.96 18.54
N LYS A 139 0.35 -15.87 19.30
CA LYS A 139 1.64 -15.34 18.81
C LYS A 139 2.16 -16.15 17.63
N LEU A 140 2.11 -17.48 17.70
CA LEU A 140 2.54 -18.38 16.62
C LEU A 140 1.68 -18.25 15.37
N ALA A 141 0.36 -18.14 15.53
CA ALA A 141 -0.53 -17.96 14.40
C ALA A 141 -0.32 -16.60 13.72
N HIS A 142 0.03 -15.57 14.50
CA HIS A 142 0.28 -14.21 14.05
C HIS A 142 1.68 -13.99 13.47
N GLU A 143 2.58 -14.96 13.60
CA GLU A 143 3.94 -14.90 13.07
C GLU A 143 3.95 -14.51 11.58
N GLY A 144 4.81 -13.55 11.24
CA GLY A 144 4.87 -12.96 9.90
C GLY A 144 3.81 -11.88 9.62
N HIS A 145 3.09 -11.39 10.63
CA HIS A 145 2.21 -10.20 10.56
C HIS A 145 1.19 -10.23 9.41
N GLN A 146 0.62 -11.40 9.13
CA GLN A 146 -0.23 -11.66 7.95
C GLN A 146 -1.61 -10.99 7.98
N GLY A 147 -1.90 -10.18 9.00
CA GLY A 147 -3.18 -9.52 9.22
C GLY A 147 -4.25 -10.42 9.85
N ILE A 148 -5.38 -9.79 10.18
CA ILE A 148 -6.46 -10.39 10.97
C ILE A 148 -7.13 -11.58 10.31
N VAL A 149 -7.44 -11.47 9.02
CA VAL A 149 -8.19 -12.50 8.28
C VAL A 149 -7.38 -13.80 8.21
N ARG A 150 -6.10 -13.71 7.82
CA ARG A 150 -5.22 -14.88 7.72
C ARG A 150 -4.93 -15.51 9.08
N THR A 151 -4.71 -14.69 10.11
CA THR A 151 -4.49 -15.19 11.48
C THR A 151 -5.70 -15.99 11.98
N LYS A 152 -6.93 -15.47 11.79
CA LYS A 152 -8.17 -16.20 12.11
C LYS A 152 -8.29 -17.49 11.30
N GLN A 153 -7.99 -17.47 10.01
CA GLN A 153 -8.05 -18.66 9.15
C GLN A 153 -7.08 -19.76 9.61
N ARG A 154 -5.84 -19.41 9.96
CA ARG A 154 -4.81 -20.36 10.43
C ARG A 154 -5.19 -21.02 11.76
N LEU A 155 -5.83 -20.27 12.67
CA LEU A 155 -6.29 -20.83 13.94
C LEU A 155 -7.48 -21.76 13.75
N ARG A 156 -8.45 -21.36 12.91
CA ARG A 156 -9.69 -22.12 12.65
C ARG A 156 -9.44 -23.51 12.09
N THR A 157 -8.28 -23.81 11.49
CA THR A 157 -7.99 -25.14 10.93
C THR A 157 -7.56 -26.16 11.99
N LYS A 158 -6.92 -25.75 13.08
CA LYS A 158 -6.27 -26.67 14.04
C LYS A 158 -6.82 -26.59 15.46
N VAL A 159 -7.22 -25.41 15.91
CA VAL A 159 -7.49 -25.14 17.33
C VAL A 159 -8.83 -24.44 17.55
N TRP A 160 -9.35 -24.55 18.77
CA TRP A 160 -10.59 -23.90 19.18
C TRP A 160 -10.59 -23.52 20.66
N TRP A 161 -11.18 -22.37 20.99
CA TRP A 161 -11.59 -21.99 22.35
C TRP A 161 -12.67 -20.88 22.27
N PRO A 162 -13.40 -20.59 23.36
CA PRO A 162 -14.39 -19.53 23.38
C PRO A 162 -13.78 -18.16 23.06
N ASN A 163 -14.45 -17.35 22.25
CA ASN A 163 -14.01 -15.98 21.90
C ASN A 163 -12.63 -15.86 21.23
N ILE A 164 -12.09 -16.94 20.63
CA ILE A 164 -10.82 -16.93 19.88
C ILE A 164 -10.68 -15.74 18.91
N GLU A 165 -11.76 -15.33 18.28
CA GLU A 165 -11.74 -14.21 17.33
C GLU A 165 -11.49 -12.85 18.01
N LYS A 166 -12.07 -12.64 19.19
CA LYS A 166 -11.86 -11.42 19.98
C LYS A 166 -10.42 -11.34 20.48
N ASP A 167 -9.83 -12.49 20.84
CA ASP A 167 -8.44 -12.55 21.27
C ASP A 167 -7.48 -12.21 20.11
N VAL A 168 -7.78 -12.69 18.90
CA VAL A 168 -7.02 -12.32 17.68
C VAL A 168 -7.13 -10.83 17.38
N GLU A 169 -8.34 -10.27 17.46
CA GLU A 169 -8.57 -8.83 17.28
C GLU A 169 -7.77 -8.00 18.28
N LYS A 170 -7.81 -8.39 19.56
CA LYS A 170 -7.07 -7.74 20.64
C LYS A 170 -5.56 -7.78 20.36
N LEU A 171 -5.01 -8.96 20.02
CA LEU A 171 -3.58 -9.11 19.71
C LEU A 171 -3.14 -8.19 18.56
N ILE A 172 -3.90 -8.15 17.47
CA ILE A 172 -3.53 -7.38 16.28
C ILE A 172 -3.73 -5.88 16.50
N SER A 173 -4.69 -5.49 17.33
CA SER A 173 -4.92 -4.09 17.69
C SER A 173 -3.72 -3.46 18.42
N VAL A 174 -2.97 -4.24 19.19
CA VAL A 174 -1.77 -3.79 19.93
C VAL A 174 -0.46 -4.06 19.19
N CYS A 175 -0.51 -4.74 18.05
CA CYS A 175 0.69 -5.15 17.31
C CYS A 175 1.26 -3.99 16.47
N LEU A 176 2.38 -3.41 16.91
CA LEU A 176 3.01 -2.26 16.26
C LEU A 176 3.29 -2.46 14.75
N PRO A 177 3.89 -3.57 14.29
CA PRO A 177 4.11 -3.80 12.85
C PRO A 177 2.82 -3.83 12.03
N CYS A 178 1.74 -4.42 12.58
CA CYS A 178 0.45 -4.45 11.91
C CYS A 178 -0.24 -3.08 11.91
N GLN A 179 -0.16 -2.32 13.00
CA GLN A 179 -0.70 -0.97 13.07
C GLN A 179 0.02 -0.01 12.11
N ALA A 180 1.35 -0.11 12.03
CA ALA A 180 2.16 0.69 11.10
C ALA A 180 1.85 0.39 9.63
N SER A 181 1.47 -0.85 9.32
CA SER A 181 1.10 -1.27 7.96
C SER A 181 -0.38 -1.03 7.64
N TYR A 182 -1.20 -0.71 8.64
CA TYR A 182 -2.64 -0.54 8.47
C TYR A 182 -2.96 0.86 7.95
N ASN A 183 -3.10 0.98 6.62
CA ASN A 183 -3.64 2.19 5.99
C ASN A 183 -5.14 2.29 6.27
N LYS A 184 -5.50 2.95 7.37
CA LYS A 184 -6.88 3.40 7.59
C LYS A 184 -7.15 4.59 6.68
N GLN A 185 -7.39 4.33 5.39
CA GLN A 185 -8.06 5.31 4.54
C GLN A 185 -9.50 5.41 5.04
N GLN A 186 -9.73 6.25 6.06
CA GLN A 186 -11.06 6.76 6.29
C GLN A 186 -11.37 7.65 5.10
N ALA A 187 -12.20 7.15 4.19
CA ALA A 187 -12.84 7.99 3.19
C ALA A 187 -13.59 9.08 3.95
N VAL A 188 -13.01 10.28 4.00
CA VAL A 188 -13.68 11.44 4.56
C VAL A 188 -14.91 11.67 3.69
N SER A 189 -16.07 11.83 4.33
CA SER A 189 -17.31 12.17 3.62
C SER A 189 -17.08 13.45 2.83
N ILE A 190 -17.16 13.37 1.50
CA ILE A 190 -17.00 14.51 0.61
C ILE A 190 -18.19 15.43 0.89
N THR A 191 -17.96 16.53 1.61
CA THR A 191 -18.98 17.55 1.83
C THR A 191 -19.05 18.40 0.56
N PRO A 192 -20.20 18.54 -0.09
CA PRO A 192 -20.33 19.41 -1.26
C PRO A 192 -20.07 20.86 -0.85
N THR A 193 -19.21 21.56 -1.60
CA THR A 193 -19.04 23.01 -1.45
C THR A 193 -20.35 23.71 -1.78
N LEU A 194 -20.84 24.57 -0.88
CA LEU A 194 -22.02 25.40 -1.12
C LEU A 194 -21.75 26.30 -2.34
N LEU A 195 -22.69 26.32 -3.28
CA LEU A 195 -22.61 27.24 -4.41
C LEU A 195 -22.95 28.67 -3.96
N PRO A 196 -22.33 29.69 -4.56
CA PRO A 196 -22.71 31.09 -4.33
C PRO A 196 -24.16 31.37 -4.76
N ASN A 197 -24.73 32.47 -4.28
CA ASN A 197 -26.15 32.82 -4.51
C ASN A 197 -26.39 33.45 -5.88
N GLY A 198 -25.34 33.89 -6.58
CA GLY A 198 -25.43 34.47 -7.91
C GLY A 198 -24.12 34.45 -8.68
N PRO A 199 -24.18 34.75 -9.99
CA PRO A 199 -23.00 34.84 -10.84
C PRO A 199 -22.09 35.96 -10.38
N TRP A 200 -20.79 35.75 -10.57
CA TRP A 200 -19.75 36.76 -10.33
C TRP A 200 -19.57 37.17 -8.86
N GLU A 201 -20.14 36.42 -7.91
CA GLU A 201 -19.92 36.65 -6.47
C GLU A 201 -18.63 36.01 -5.97
N GLU A 202 -18.39 34.76 -6.37
CA GLU A 202 -17.21 33.98 -5.98
C GLU A 202 -16.49 33.48 -7.24
N LEU A 203 -15.23 33.86 -7.39
CA LEU A 203 -14.38 33.43 -8.50
C LEU A 203 -13.25 32.54 -8.00
N ALA A 204 -12.77 31.63 -8.84
CA ALA A 204 -11.52 30.90 -8.65
C ALA A 204 -10.50 31.34 -9.69
N ILE A 205 -9.27 31.61 -9.27
CA ILE A 205 -8.15 31.90 -10.17
C ILE A 205 -7.07 30.82 -10.03
N ASP A 206 -6.54 30.38 -11.17
CA ASP A 206 -5.47 29.41 -11.25
C ASP A 206 -4.49 29.74 -12.38
N ILE A 207 -3.28 29.18 -12.30
CA ILE A 207 -2.23 29.32 -13.30
C ILE A 207 -1.76 27.94 -13.73
N CYS A 208 -2.00 27.61 -15.00
CA CYS A 208 -1.50 26.38 -15.60
C CYS A 208 -0.21 26.66 -16.37
N GLY A 209 0.87 25.92 -16.06
CA GLY A 209 2.12 25.98 -16.80
C GLY A 209 3.37 25.71 -15.94
N PRO A 210 4.57 25.86 -16.54
CA PRO A 210 4.81 26.23 -17.94
C PRO A 210 4.41 25.12 -18.91
N MET A 211 3.78 25.50 -20.02
CA MET A 211 3.51 24.60 -21.15
C MET A 211 4.80 24.24 -21.89
N PRO A 212 4.82 23.20 -22.75
CA PRO A 212 5.97 22.88 -23.59
C PRO A 212 6.47 24.05 -24.46
N SER A 213 5.60 25.00 -24.80
CA SER A 213 5.94 26.24 -25.51
C SER A 213 6.62 27.31 -24.64
N GLY A 214 6.66 27.12 -23.32
CA GLY A 214 7.13 28.10 -22.34
C GLY A 214 6.07 29.11 -21.90
N ASP A 215 4.83 28.98 -22.37
CA ASP A 215 3.72 29.86 -21.98
C ASP A 215 3.00 29.37 -20.72
N TYR A 216 2.31 30.29 -20.05
CA TYR A 216 1.41 30.04 -18.93
C TYR A 216 -0.01 30.43 -19.33
N ILE A 217 -0.99 29.71 -18.80
CA ILE A 217 -2.41 30.00 -18.98
C ILE A 217 -2.97 30.45 -17.64
N LEU A 218 -3.39 31.71 -17.56
CA LEU A 218 -4.18 32.22 -16.46
C LEU A 218 -5.63 31.82 -16.69
N VAL A 219 -6.28 31.25 -15.67
CA VAL A 219 -7.66 30.78 -15.73
C VAL A 219 -8.43 31.42 -14.58
N LEU A 220 -9.56 32.03 -14.89
CA LEU A 220 -10.48 32.60 -13.92
C LEU A 220 -11.87 32.00 -14.17
N VAL A 221 -12.48 31.40 -13.16
CA VAL A 221 -13.76 30.70 -13.29
C VAL A 221 -14.76 31.24 -12.29
N ASP A 222 -15.96 31.54 -12.75
CA ASP A 222 -17.09 31.85 -11.87
C ASP A 222 -17.68 30.58 -11.25
N TYR A 223 -17.79 30.54 -9.91
CA TYR A 223 -18.32 29.37 -9.21
C TYR A 223 -19.81 29.13 -9.44
N PHE A 224 -20.59 30.13 -9.81
CA PHE A 224 -22.03 29.98 -10.07
C PHE A 224 -22.30 29.45 -11.48
N SER A 225 -21.89 30.22 -12.50
CA SER A 225 -22.20 29.97 -13.90
C SER A 225 -21.25 28.99 -14.59
N ARG A 226 -20.09 28.71 -13.98
CA ARG A 226 -18.97 27.97 -14.59
C ARG A 226 -18.34 28.69 -15.79
N TRP A 227 -18.57 29.99 -15.94
CA TRP A 227 -17.97 30.78 -17.02
C TRP A 227 -16.45 30.88 -16.85
N PRO A 228 -15.64 30.45 -17.85
CA PRO A 228 -14.19 30.59 -17.82
C PRO A 228 -13.72 31.83 -18.58
N GLU A 229 -12.79 32.57 -17.99
CA GLU A 229 -11.97 33.59 -18.64
C GLU A 229 -10.52 33.12 -18.63
N THR A 230 -9.83 33.19 -19.77
CA THR A 230 -8.45 32.70 -19.89
C THR A 230 -7.55 33.70 -20.60
N LYS A 231 -6.26 33.69 -20.24
CA LYS A 231 -5.22 34.49 -20.92
C LYS A 231 -3.90 33.75 -20.96
N ILE A 232 -3.34 33.67 -22.16
CA ILE A 232 -2.01 33.10 -22.39
C ILE A 232 -0.98 34.21 -22.17
N THR A 233 0.04 33.94 -21.36
CA THR A 233 1.10 34.88 -21.01
C THR A 233 2.45 34.17 -20.86
N LYS A 234 3.54 34.87 -21.15
CA LYS A 234 4.90 34.38 -20.88
C LYS A 234 5.39 34.69 -19.46
N SER A 235 4.68 35.58 -18.76
CA SER A 235 5.03 36.04 -17.41
C SER A 235 3.84 35.88 -16.46
N ILE A 236 4.13 35.37 -15.26
CA ILE A 236 3.16 35.15 -14.17
C ILE A 236 3.44 36.05 -12.96
N THR A 237 4.07 37.21 -13.19
CA THR A 237 4.28 38.21 -12.12
C THR A 237 2.94 38.73 -11.59
N THR A 238 2.89 39.15 -10.33
CA THR A 238 1.69 39.71 -9.71
C THR A 238 1.09 40.85 -10.54
N SER A 239 1.93 41.76 -11.04
CA SER A 239 1.50 42.87 -11.91
C SER A 239 0.78 42.42 -13.18
N THR A 240 1.25 41.35 -13.84
CA THR A 240 0.60 40.79 -15.04
C THR A 240 -0.76 40.21 -14.71
N VAL A 241 -0.88 39.53 -13.56
CA VAL A 241 -2.15 38.99 -13.07
C VAL A 241 -3.14 40.11 -12.74
N ILE A 242 -2.70 41.16 -12.02
CA ILE A 242 -3.55 42.30 -11.65
C ILE A 242 -4.08 43.02 -12.90
N ASN A 243 -3.21 43.34 -13.86
CA ASN A 243 -3.62 44.03 -15.09
C ASN A 243 -4.67 43.23 -15.87
N TRP A 244 -4.55 41.90 -15.87
CA TRP A 244 -5.55 41.04 -16.50
C TRP A 244 -6.86 41.00 -15.71
N LEU A 245 -6.80 40.96 -14.38
CA LEU A 245 -8.00 41.03 -13.55
C LEU A 245 -8.74 42.37 -13.72
N GLU A 246 -8.04 43.49 -13.84
CA GLU A 246 -8.67 44.80 -14.11
C GLU A 246 -9.42 44.82 -15.46
N GLU A 247 -8.83 44.24 -16.51
CA GLU A 247 -9.47 44.08 -17.82
C GLU A 247 -10.77 43.28 -17.73
N ILE A 248 -10.81 42.26 -16.87
CA ILE A 248 -12.01 41.45 -16.66
C ILE A 248 -13.03 42.20 -15.78
N PHE A 249 -12.61 42.77 -14.66
CA PHE A 249 -13.50 43.41 -13.69
C PHE A 249 -14.13 44.70 -14.20
N THR A 250 -13.50 45.35 -15.18
CA THR A 250 -14.13 46.48 -15.90
C THR A 250 -15.31 46.04 -16.78
N ARG A 251 -15.35 44.79 -17.24
CA ARG A 251 -16.45 44.25 -18.06
C ARG A 251 -17.62 43.73 -17.21
N PHE A 252 -17.31 43.03 -16.13
CA PHE A 252 -18.30 42.28 -15.34
C PHE A 252 -18.56 42.83 -13.93
N GLY A 253 -17.75 43.81 -13.50
CA GLY A 253 -17.74 44.31 -12.12
C GLY A 253 -16.76 43.54 -11.22
N TYR A 254 -16.68 43.96 -9.96
CA TYR A 254 -15.80 43.37 -8.96
C TYR A 254 -16.52 42.26 -8.18
N PRO A 255 -15.89 41.09 -7.98
CA PRO A 255 -16.48 39.99 -7.20
C PRO A 255 -16.42 40.25 -5.70
N LYS A 256 -17.17 39.47 -4.91
CA LYS A 256 -17.07 39.51 -3.45
C LYS A 256 -15.84 38.76 -2.96
N THR A 257 -15.58 37.57 -3.52
CA THR A 257 -14.43 36.75 -3.13
C THR A 257 -13.69 36.17 -4.32
N ILE A 258 -12.38 36.00 -4.17
CA ILE A 258 -11.51 35.27 -5.09
C ILE A 258 -10.81 34.16 -4.32
N THR A 259 -10.89 32.94 -4.84
CA THR A 259 -10.19 31.76 -4.34
C THR A 259 -8.96 31.50 -5.19
N SER A 260 -7.80 31.32 -4.58
CA SER A 260 -6.54 31.00 -5.27
C SER A 260 -5.74 29.97 -4.49
N ASP A 261 -4.76 29.35 -5.15
CA ASP A 261 -3.73 28.57 -4.48
C ASP A 261 -2.74 29.49 -3.72
N ASN A 262 -1.74 28.87 -3.08
CA ASN A 262 -0.65 29.57 -2.40
C ASN A 262 0.50 30.00 -3.35
N GLY A 263 0.20 30.22 -4.63
CA GLY A 263 1.17 30.72 -5.61
C GLY A 263 1.78 32.06 -5.17
N ARG A 264 3.08 32.26 -5.45
CA ARG A 264 3.83 33.46 -5.02
C ARG A 264 3.18 34.77 -5.48
N GLN A 265 2.58 34.74 -6.66
CA GLN A 265 1.88 35.85 -7.27
C GLN A 265 0.58 36.24 -6.55
N PHE A 266 -0.06 35.30 -5.86
CA PHE A 266 -1.30 35.52 -5.11
C PHE A 266 -1.06 35.81 -3.63
N VAL A 267 0.11 35.45 -3.09
CA VAL A 267 0.48 35.70 -1.69
C VAL A 267 1.19 37.05 -1.51
N SER A 268 1.64 37.68 -2.60
CA SER A 268 2.39 38.94 -2.56
C SER A 268 1.60 40.11 -1.97
N ASP A 269 2.31 41.06 -1.37
CA ASP A 269 1.71 42.24 -0.73
C ASP A 269 1.03 43.16 -1.76
N GLU A 270 1.54 43.18 -2.99
CA GLU A 270 0.95 43.90 -4.12
C GLU A 270 -0.45 43.36 -4.43
N PHE A 271 -0.62 42.03 -4.51
CA PHE A 271 -1.90 41.39 -4.79
C PHE A 271 -2.91 41.62 -3.65
N LYS A 272 -2.46 41.45 -2.41
CA LYS A 272 -3.29 41.70 -1.22
C LYS A 272 -3.75 43.16 -1.14
N SER A 273 -2.87 44.11 -1.46
CA SER A 273 -3.19 45.53 -1.47
C SER A 273 -4.22 45.87 -2.54
N TYR A 274 -4.08 45.27 -3.74
CA TYR A 274 -5.06 45.41 -4.82
C TYR A 274 -6.45 44.89 -4.42
N LEU A 275 -6.54 43.67 -3.89
CA LEU A 275 -7.82 43.10 -3.46
C LEU A 275 -8.46 43.94 -2.34
N LYS A 276 -7.67 44.38 -1.36
CA LYS A 276 -8.13 45.23 -0.26
C LYS A 276 -8.68 46.57 -0.75
N ARG A 277 -8.04 47.19 -1.75
CA ARG A 277 -8.47 48.45 -2.35
C ARG A 277 -9.88 48.35 -2.95
N TRP A 278 -10.21 47.21 -3.55
CA TRP A 278 -11.50 46.97 -4.19
C TRP A 278 -12.50 46.19 -3.31
N GLY A 279 -12.16 45.93 -2.05
CA GLY A 279 -13.03 45.23 -1.11
C GLY A 279 -13.25 43.75 -1.43
N ILE A 280 -12.34 43.13 -2.18
CA ILE A 280 -12.43 41.71 -2.56
C ILE A 280 -11.77 40.86 -1.47
N ALA A 281 -12.49 39.86 -0.95
CA ALA A 281 -11.94 38.93 0.03
C ALA A 281 -11.17 37.77 -0.65
N GLN A 282 -9.97 37.47 -0.15
CA GLN A 282 -9.16 36.36 -0.66
C GLN A 282 -9.36 35.09 0.17
N LYS A 283 -9.64 33.96 -0.49
CA LYS A 283 -9.63 32.62 0.11
C LYS A 283 -8.40 31.86 -0.43
N LEU A 284 -7.50 31.44 0.44
CA LEU A 284 -6.33 30.63 0.06
C LEU A 284 -6.62 29.15 0.33
N THR A 285 -6.51 28.30 -0.69
CA THR A 285 -6.63 26.84 -0.52
C THR A 285 -5.23 26.20 -0.59
N PRO A 286 -4.77 25.51 0.47
CA PRO A 286 -3.55 24.70 0.38
C PRO A 286 -3.83 23.48 -0.50
N PHE A 287 -2.88 23.14 -1.39
CA PHE A 287 -2.85 21.99 -2.32
C PHE A 287 -3.76 20.82 -1.93
N TRP A 288 -5.05 20.95 -2.24
CA TRP A 288 -6.06 19.90 -2.23
C TRP A 288 -6.71 19.99 -3.62
N PRO A 289 -6.15 19.30 -4.63
CA PRO A 289 -6.71 19.20 -5.99
C PRO A 289 -8.23 18.96 -5.98
N GLN A 290 -8.68 18.16 -5.00
CA GLN A 290 -10.08 17.81 -4.79
C GLN A 290 -10.99 18.96 -4.33
N ALA A 291 -10.45 20.00 -3.66
CA ALA A 291 -11.21 21.20 -3.27
C ALA A 291 -11.35 22.20 -4.44
N ASN A 292 -10.39 22.20 -5.36
CA ASN A 292 -10.41 22.98 -6.61
C ASN A 292 -10.88 22.15 -7.82
N GLY A 293 -11.61 21.05 -7.60
CA GLY A 293 -12.05 20.13 -8.66
C GLY A 293 -13.03 20.71 -9.70
N LEU A 294 -13.31 22.02 -9.62
CA LEU A 294 -14.05 22.79 -10.61
C LEU A 294 -13.15 23.54 -11.60
N VAL A 295 -11.95 23.93 -11.17
CA VAL A 295 -10.94 24.51 -12.05
C VAL A 295 -10.15 23.40 -12.75
N GLU A 296 -9.93 22.26 -12.10
CA GLU A 296 -9.26 21.09 -12.69
C GLU A 296 -10.12 20.28 -13.69
N ARG A 297 -11.41 20.61 -13.85
CA ARG A 297 -12.33 19.93 -14.79
C ARG A 297 -12.65 20.74 -16.06
N LEU A 298 -12.13 21.97 -16.17
CA LEU A 298 -12.21 22.81 -17.35
C LEU A 298 -10.94 22.63 -18.20
#